data_AF-A0AAV8W7G5-F1
#
_entry.id   AF-A0AAV8W7G5-F1
#
_cell.length_a   1.000
_cell.length_b   1.000
_cell.length_c   1.000
_cell.angle_alpha   90.00
_cell.angle_beta   90.00
_cell.angle_gamma   90.00
#
_symmetry.space_group_name_H-M   'P 1'
#
loop_
_entity.id
_entity.type
_entity.pdbx_description
1 polymer ?
#
loop_
_entity_poly.entity_id
_entity_poly.type
_entity_poly.pdbx_seq_one_letter_code
_entity_poly.pdbx_strand_id
1 'polypeptide(L)'
;MITRMIGRFDKFLLLMWKNLVLQYRTPIKTLVEIVAPVLFSMLLIVIRRLVDPKEYNTVIFPPFCTLPFHDKIANMICDPRSNGVVKAAGLISVDKRFPNPSKATINEHLKSVEMNSFREFSIVYSPQSKSLETVMGVFQLFFGQVVQVEDSLGLNRYFQQNATNMTFAAIQFDDSFKGAEDLKVIKHFRVSIR
;
A
#
# COMPACT_ATOMS: atom_id res chain seq x y z
N MET A 1 66.57 -12.70 46.94
CA MET A 1 65.79 -13.17 45.77
C MET A 1 64.48 -12.37 45.76
N ILE A 2 64.40 -11.28 44.99
CA ILE A 2 63.26 -10.35 45.02
C ILE A 2 62.34 -10.68 43.83
N THR A 3 61.21 -11.33 44.11
CA THR A 3 60.13 -11.55 43.14
C THR A 3 59.26 -10.31 43.07
N ARG A 4 59.53 -9.43 42.10
CA ARG A 4 58.68 -8.27 41.82
C ARG A 4 57.35 -8.78 41.21
N MET A 5 56.23 -8.56 41.90
CA MET A 5 54.90 -8.84 41.33
C MET A 5 54.63 -7.86 40.19
N ILE A 6 54.75 -8.37 38.96
CA ILE A 6 54.51 -7.64 37.71
C ILE A 6 53.00 -7.42 37.58
N GLY A 7 52.60 -6.15 37.51
CA GLY A 7 51.22 -5.75 37.37
C GLY A 7 50.62 -6.25 36.06
N ARG A 8 49.29 -6.31 35.96
CA ARG A 8 48.60 -6.71 34.73
C ARG A 8 48.97 -5.82 33.53
N PHE A 9 49.22 -4.54 33.77
CA PHE A 9 49.70 -3.59 32.77
C PHE A 9 51.13 -3.85 32.31
N ASP A 10 52.03 -4.21 33.22
CA ASP A 10 53.40 -4.58 32.86
C ASP A 10 53.41 -5.83 31.97
N LYS A 11 52.52 -6.80 32.24
CA LYS A 11 52.31 -7.97 31.37
C LYS A 11 51.76 -7.58 30.00
N PHE A 12 50.81 -6.65 29.95
CA PHE A 12 50.28 -6.12 28.69
C PHE A 12 51.37 -5.43 27.85
N LEU A 13 52.20 -4.59 28.48
CA LEU A 13 53.28 -3.88 27.80
C LEU A 13 54.34 -4.87 27.27
N LEU A 14 54.68 -5.90 28.05
CA LEU A 14 55.58 -6.98 27.62
C LEU A 14 55.00 -7.78 26.45
N LEU A 15 53.70 -8.06 26.46
CA LEU A 15 53.01 -8.72 25.35
C LEU A 15 52.98 -7.86 24.10
N MET A 16 52.68 -6.57 24.24
CA MET A 16 52.65 -5.62 23.12
C MET A 16 54.05 -5.40 22.54
N TRP A 17 55.08 -5.25 23.37
CA TRP A 17 56.47 -5.16 22.94
C TRP A 17 56.92 -6.43 22.21
N LYS A 18 56.58 -7.61 22.74
CA LYS A 18 56.89 -8.89 22.07
C LYS A 18 56.20 -9.00 20.71
N ASN A 19 54.91 -8.65 20.64
CA ASN A 19 54.15 -8.68 19.38
C ASN A 19 54.66 -7.63 18.38
N LEU A 20 55.06 -6.44 18.85
CA LEU A 20 55.63 -5.39 18.01
C LEU A 20 57.01 -5.78 17.45
N VAL A 21 57.89 -6.36 18.28
CA VAL A 21 59.21 -6.85 17.84
C VAL A 21 59.06 -8.01 16.85
N LEU A 22 58.08 -8.89 17.05
CA LEU A 22 57.79 -9.97 16.10
C LEU A 22 57.31 -9.41 14.75
N GLN A 23 56.44 -8.40 14.79
CA GLN A 23 55.91 -7.73 13.60
C GLN A 23 57.01 -6.97 12.84
N TYR A 24 57.96 -6.34 13.56
CA TYR A 24 59.12 -5.64 12.98
C TYR A 24 60.08 -6.58 12.22
N ARG A 25 60.20 -7.86 12.63
CA ARG A 25 61.07 -8.84 11.96
C ARG A 25 60.47 -9.41 10.67
N THR A 26 59.20 -9.14 10.37
CA THR A 26 58.56 -9.53 9.11
C THR A 26 58.04 -8.30 8.35
N PRO A 27 58.93 -7.36 7.95
CA PRO A 27 58.55 -6.05 7.42
C PRO A 27 57.77 -6.16 6.11
N ILE A 28 58.02 -7.21 5.33
CA ILE A 28 57.34 -7.44 4.04
C ILE A 28 55.86 -7.78 4.25
N LYS A 29 55.53 -8.62 5.24
CA LYS A 29 54.13 -9.01 5.51
C LYS A 29 53.32 -7.82 6.01
N THR A 30 53.90 -7.03 6.90
CA THR A 30 53.27 -5.82 7.46
C THR A 30 53.13 -4.72 6.44
N LEU A 31 54.11 -4.57 5.54
CA LEU A 31 54.03 -3.60 4.46
C LEU A 31 52.89 -3.94 3.51
N VAL A 32 52.74 -5.21 3.12
CA VAL A 32 51.62 -5.65 2.28
C VAL A 32 50.28 -5.45 2.98
N GLU A 33 50.19 -5.76 4.27
CA GLU A 33 48.96 -5.57 5.07
C GLU A 33 48.53 -4.10 5.17
N ILE A 34 49.49 -3.16 5.22
CA ILE A 34 49.20 -1.71 5.24
C ILE A 34 48.97 -1.16 3.83
N VAL A 35 49.74 -1.61 2.84
CA VAL A 35 49.66 -1.11 1.46
C VAL A 35 48.41 -1.62 0.76
N ALA A 36 47.93 -2.83 1.06
CA ALA A 36 46.73 -3.40 0.45
C ALA A 36 45.46 -2.53 0.63
N PRO A 37 45.06 -2.11 1.86
CA PRO A 37 43.89 -1.24 2.03
C PRO A 37 44.10 0.15 1.43
N VAL A 38 45.33 0.66 1.38
CA VAL A 38 45.65 1.95 0.75
C VAL A 38 45.51 1.87 -0.77
N LEU A 39 46.07 0.83 -1.40
CA LEU A 39 45.91 0.57 -2.83
C LEU A 39 44.45 0.36 -3.20
N PHE A 40 43.72 -0.39 -2.38
CA PHE A 40 42.30 -0.63 -2.59
C PHE A 40 41.50 0.68 -2.51
N SER A 41 41.79 1.53 -1.53
CA SER A 41 41.15 2.85 -1.40
C SER A 41 41.48 3.75 -2.60
N MET A 42 42.74 3.74 -3.07
CA MET A 42 43.17 4.49 -4.24
C MET A 42 42.46 4.01 -5.52
N LEU A 43 42.32 2.69 -5.70
CA LEU A 43 41.59 2.10 -6.82
C LEU A 43 40.12 2.52 -6.82
N LEU A 44 39.45 2.51 -5.66
CA LEU A 44 38.05 2.94 -5.56
C LEU A 44 37.86 4.42 -5.92
N ILE A 45 38.82 5.28 -5.57
CA ILE A 45 38.78 6.70 -5.97
C ILE A 45 38.90 6.80 -7.50
N VAL A 46 39.83 6.08 -8.12
CA VAL A 46 40.00 6.09 -9.59
C VAL A 46 38.73 5.62 -10.29
N ILE A 47 38.12 4.53 -9.83
CA ILE A 47 36.85 4.03 -10.38
C ILE A 47 35.75 5.08 -10.23
N ARG A 48 35.65 5.73 -9.06
CA ARG A 48 34.66 6.80 -8.83
C ARG A 48 34.89 8.01 -9.74
N ARG A 49 36.13 8.28 -10.15
CA ARG A 49 36.46 9.36 -11.08
C ARG A 49 36.16 9.00 -12.53
N LEU A 50 36.18 7.71 -12.88
CA LEU A 50 35.83 7.21 -14.21
C LEU A 50 34.31 7.21 -14.44
N VAL A 51 33.52 7.25 -13.37
CA VAL A 51 32.07 7.40 -13.46
C VAL A 51 31.73 8.89 -13.52
N ASP A 52 31.44 9.38 -14.71
CA ASP A 52 30.96 10.75 -14.90
C ASP A 52 29.62 10.94 -14.17
N PRO A 53 29.49 11.99 -13.34
CA PRO A 53 28.23 12.30 -12.69
C PRO A 53 27.21 12.71 -13.76
N LYS A 54 26.09 11.98 -13.85
CA LYS A 54 24.96 12.39 -14.68
C LYS A 54 24.17 13.45 -13.93
N GLU A 55 24.29 14.70 -14.36
CA GLU A 55 23.45 15.79 -13.86
C GLU A 55 22.05 15.65 -14.47
N TYR A 56 21.07 15.32 -13.63
CA TYR A 56 19.67 15.35 -14.01
C TYR A 56 19.08 16.68 -13.56
N ASN A 57 18.54 17.45 -14.50
CA ASN A 57 17.72 18.60 -14.16
C ASN A 57 16.56 18.18 -13.26
N THR A 58 16.09 19.08 -12.39
CA THR A 58 14.96 18.80 -11.50
C THR A 58 13.71 18.50 -12.32
N VAL A 59 13.38 17.22 -12.48
CA VAL A 59 12.13 16.79 -13.12
C VAL A 59 11.05 16.82 -12.05
N ILE A 60 10.11 17.75 -12.19
CA ILE A 60 8.90 17.76 -11.39
C ILE A 60 7.99 16.69 -11.99
N PHE A 61 7.88 15.56 -11.30
CA PHE A 61 6.94 14.52 -11.69
C PHE A 61 5.52 14.99 -11.37
N PRO A 62 4.57 14.87 -12.32
CA PRO A 62 3.18 15.12 -12.00
C PRO A 62 2.69 14.10 -10.95
N PRO A 63 1.74 14.47 -10.09
CA PRO A 63 1.14 13.52 -9.18
C PRO A 63 0.51 12.37 -9.97
N PHE A 64 0.76 11.13 -9.53
CA PHE A 64 0.15 9.95 -10.12
C PHE A 64 -1.32 9.87 -9.67
N CYS A 65 -2.25 9.80 -10.63
CA CYS A 65 -3.65 9.55 -10.33
C CYS A 65 -3.84 8.05 -10.05
N THR A 66 -4.18 7.71 -8.81
CA THR A 66 -4.53 6.34 -8.42
C THR A 66 -6.00 6.00 -8.68
N LEU A 67 -6.77 6.91 -9.27
CA LEU A 67 -8.17 6.71 -9.56
C LEU A 67 -8.33 5.96 -10.89
N PRO A 68 -9.09 4.85 -10.93
CA PRO A 68 -9.29 4.05 -12.14
C PRO A 68 -10.18 4.72 -13.19
N PHE A 69 -10.56 5.99 -13.01
CA PHE A 69 -11.45 6.70 -13.91
C PHE A 69 -10.65 7.46 -14.96
N HIS A 70 -10.66 6.97 -16.20
CA HIS A 70 -10.11 7.70 -17.35
C HIS A 70 -11.16 8.67 -17.92
N ASP A 71 -11.66 9.57 -17.07
CA ASP A 71 -12.66 10.57 -17.45
C ASP A 71 -12.17 12.00 -17.21
N LYS A 72 -12.76 12.96 -17.93
CA LYS A 72 -12.42 14.39 -17.85
C LYS A 72 -12.44 14.96 -16.43
N ILE A 73 -13.22 14.35 -15.53
CA ILE A 73 -13.35 14.71 -14.12
C ILE A 73 -12.11 14.28 -13.32
N ALA A 74 -11.55 13.10 -13.59
CA ALA A 74 -10.32 12.64 -12.94
C ALA A 74 -9.14 13.56 -13.29
N ASN A 75 -9.04 13.95 -14.56
CA ASN A 75 -8.05 14.92 -15.01
C ASN A 75 -8.23 16.29 -14.33
N MET A 76 -9.46 16.69 -13.99
CA MET A 76 -9.76 17.94 -13.27
C MET A 76 -9.42 17.87 -11.78
N ILE A 77 -9.63 16.73 -11.11
CA ILE A 77 -9.28 16.51 -9.70
C ILE A 77 -7.77 16.33 -9.52
N CYS A 78 -7.11 15.72 -10.50
CA CYS A 78 -5.68 15.46 -10.47
C CYS A 78 -4.79 16.60 -11.00
N ASP A 79 -5.37 17.64 -11.60
CA ASP A 79 -4.58 18.78 -12.08
C ASP A 79 -4.28 19.74 -10.92
N PRO A 80 -3.01 19.86 -10.48
CA PRO A 80 -2.62 20.76 -9.39
C PRO A 80 -2.82 22.24 -9.72
N ARG A 81 -3.06 22.59 -10.99
CA ARG A 81 -3.36 23.96 -11.44
C ARG A 81 -4.85 24.29 -11.40
N SER A 82 -5.72 23.27 -11.34
CA SER A 82 -7.16 23.46 -11.28
C SER A 82 -7.57 23.65 -9.81
N ASN A 83 -8.29 24.73 -9.50
CA ASN A 83 -9.00 24.89 -8.21
C ASN A 83 -10.19 23.91 -8.09
N GLY A 84 -10.09 22.72 -8.71
CA GLY A 84 -11.14 21.72 -8.82
C GLY A 84 -11.58 21.16 -7.48
N VAL A 85 -10.68 21.14 -6.48
CA VAL A 85 -11.03 20.70 -5.11
C VAL A 85 -12.08 21.62 -4.48
N VAL A 86 -11.97 22.94 -4.65
CA VAL A 86 -12.89 23.90 -4.04
C VAL A 86 -14.22 23.96 -4.80
N LYS A 87 -14.19 23.76 -6.13
CA LYS A 87 -15.41 23.76 -6.96
C LYS A 87 -16.18 22.43 -6.87
N ALA A 88 -15.49 21.30 -6.67
CA ALA A 88 -16.12 20.01 -6.38
C ALA A 88 -16.60 19.91 -4.92
N ALA A 89 -15.86 20.46 -3.96
CA ALA A 89 -16.29 20.53 -2.56
C ALA A 89 -17.48 21.49 -2.36
N GLY A 90 -17.59 22.55 -3.19
CA GLY A 90 -18.76 23.42 -3.23
C GLY A 90 -20.03 22.79 -3.85
N LEU A 91 -19.91 21.61 -4.48
CA LEU A 91 -21.03 20.84 -5.03
C LEU A 91 -21.52 19.73 -4.08
N ILE A 92 -20.85 19.53 -2.95
CA ILE A 92 -21.22 18.55 -1.92
C ILE A 92 -21.43 19.28 -0.59
N SER A 93 -22.48 20.07 -0.50
CA SER A 93 -23.04 20.48 0.80
C SER A 93 -23.98 19.38 1.29
N VAL A 94 -23.44 18.41 2.02
CA VAL A 94 -24.23 17.42 2.77
C VAL A 94 -24.79 18.13 3.99
N ASP A 95 -26.07 18.52 3.93
CA ASP A 95 -26.79 18.91 5.13
C ASP A 95 -26.88 17.69 6.07
N LYS A 96 -26.29 17.80 7.26
CA LYS A 96 -26.13 16.69 8.23
C LYS A 96 -27.42 16.33 8.97
N ARG A 97 -28.58 16.73 8.45
CA ARG A 97 -29.88 16.49 9.08
C ARG A 97 -30.71 15.58 8.17
N PHE A 98 -30.70 14.29 8.50
CA PHE A 98 -31.45 13.20 7.87
C PHE A 98 -32.75 13.66 7.18
N PRO A 99 -32.83 13.68 5.83
CA PRO A 99 -34.10 13.85 5.15
C PRO A 99 -34.70 12.48 4.82
N ASN A 100 -36.00 12.34 5.11
CA ASN A 100 -36.81 11.21 4.69
C ASN A 100 -36.76 11.01 3.16
N PRO A 101 -36.80 9.76 2.66
CA PRO A 101 -36.49 9.42 1.26
C PRO A 101 -37.56 9.81 0.22
N SER A 102 -38.69 10.41 0.62
CA SER A 102 -39.85 10.54 -0.28
C SER A 102 -40.05 11.93 -0.91
N LYS A 103 -39.25 12.94 -0.58
CA LYS A 103 -39.39 14.29 -1.18
C LYS A 103 -38.05 15.02 -1.35
N ALA A 104 -37.14 14.43 -2.13
CA ALA A 104 -36.05 15.19 -2.73
C ALA A 104 -36.51 15.67 -4.12
N THR A 105 -36.87 16.95 -4.24
CA THR A 105 -37.18 17.55 -5.54
C THR A 105 -35.86 17.83 -6.26
N ILE A 106 -35.52 16.96 -7.21
CA ILE A 106 -34.33 17.10 -8.06
C ILE A 106 -34.72 17.94 -9.28
N ASN A 107 -34.07 19.10 -9.47
CA ASN A 107 -34.30 19.96 -10.63
C ASN A 107 -33.86 19.24 -11.92
N GLU A 108 -34.68 19.33 -12.97
CA GLU A 108 -34.53 18.55 -14.21
C GLU A 108 -33.23 18.78 -15.01
N HIS A 109 -32.46 19.83 -14.70
CA HIS A 109 -31.14 20.06 -15.31
C HIS A 109 -30.01 19.18 -14.75
N LEU A 110 -30.28 18.39 -13.70
CA LEU A 110 -29.36 17.46 -13.02
C LEU A 110 -29.62 15.99 -13.38
N LYS A 111 -30.22 15.70 -14.55
CA LYS A 111 -30.31 14.32 -15.07
C LYS A 111 -28.98 13.79 -15.66
N SER A 112 -28.00 14.65 -15.91
CA SER A 112 -26.74 14.28 -16.60
C SER A 112 -25.47 14.36 -15.75
N VAL A 113 -25.54 14.85 -14.51
CA VAL A 113 -24.46 14.68 -13.52
C VAL A 113 -24.80 13.43 -12.72
N GLU A 114 -24.63 12.33 -13.42
CA GLU A 114 -25.22 11.07 -13.04
C GLU A 114 -24.41 10.46 -11.89
N MET A 115 -25.12 9.88 -10.93
CA MET A 115 -24.69 8.85 -9.97
C MET A 115 -24.08 7.60 -10.66
N ASN A 116 -23.54 7.75 -11.87
CA ASN A 116 -23.04 6.70 -12.75
C ASN A 116 -21.59 6.29 -12.49
N SER A 117 -20.81 7.04 -11.71
CA SER A 117 -19.44 6.62 -11.40
C SER A 117 -19.38 5.28 -10.69
N PHE A 118 -20.43 4.89 -9.95
CA PHE A 118 -20.47 3.59 -9.28
C PHE A 118 -21.14 2.49 -10.12
N ARG A 119 -21.80 2.84 -11.22
CA ARG A 119 -22.42 1.86 -12.12
C ARG A 119 -21.42 1.00 -12.88
N GLU A 120 -20.19 1.48 -13.05
CA GLU A 120 -19.13 0.69 -13.68
C GLU A 120 -18.61 -0.40 -12.75
N PHE A 121 -18.78 -0.24 -11.43
CA PHE A 121 -18.32 -1.23 -10.48
C PHE A 121 -19.38 -2.27 -10.13
N SER A 122 -18.88 -3.47 -9.86
CA SER A 122 -19.66 -4.56 -9.29
C SER A 122 -19.37 -4.76 -7.80
N ILE A 123 -20.40 -5.14 -7.06
CA ILE A 123 -20.24 -5.66 -5.68
C ILE A 123 -20.51 -7.15 -5.73
N VAL A 124 -19.65 -7.92 -5.06
CA VAL A 124 -19.81 -9.38 -4.98
C VAL A 124 -20.11 -9.78 -3.55
N TYR A 125 -21.04 -10.70 -3.33
CA TYR A 125 -21.34 -11.17 -1.98
C TYR A 125 -21.55 -12.69 -1.93
N SER A 126 -21.35 -13.25 -0.73
CA SER A 126 -21.50 -14.67 -0.44
C SER A 126 -21.92 -14.88 1.02
N PRO A 127 -22.74 -15.88 1.37
CA PRO A 127 -23.31 -16.94 0.53
C PRO A 127 -24.63 -16.54 -0.16
N GLN A 128 -25.10 -17.37 -1.09
CA GLN A 128 -26.39 -17.17 -1.77
C GLN A 128 -27.56 -17.41 -0.80
N SER A 129 -28.34 -16.37 -0.50
CA SER A 129 -29.57 -16.49 0.28
C SER A 129 -30.61 -15.42 -0.07
N LYS A 130 -31.89 -15.74 0.10
CA LYS A 130 -33.02 -14.87 -0.24
C LYS A 130 -33.07 -13.61 0.65
N SER A 131 -32.69 -13.74 1.91
CA SER A 131 -32.62 -12.60 2.84
C SER A 131 -31.48 -11.65 2.49
N LEU A 132 -30.32 -12.18 2.05
CA LEU A 132 -29.18 -11.35 1.64
C LEU A 132 -29.44 -10.67 0.29
N GLU A 133 -30.14 -11.31 -0.64
CA GLU A 133 -30.53 -10.69 -1.91
C GLU A 133 -31.38 -9.41 -1.69
N THR A 134 -32.28 -9.43 -0.71
CA THR A 134 -33.10 -8.26 -0.36
C THR A 134 -32.25 -7.10 0.17
N VAL A 135 -31.29 -7.40 1.04
CA VAL A 135 -30.36 -6.40 1.59
C VAL A 135 -29.42 -5.88 0.50
N MET A 136 -28.95 -6.79 -0.35
CA MET A 136 -28.01 -6.51 -1.42
C MET A 136 -28.66 -5.77 -2.61
N GLY A 137 -29.97 -5.89 -2.77
CA GLY A 137 -30.75 -5.14 -3.77
C GLY A 137 -30.66 -3.63 -3.61
N VAL A 138 -30.44 -3.12 -2.39
CA VAL A 138 -30.22 -1.68 -2.15
C VAL A 138 -28.96 -1.18 -2.86
N PHE A 139 -27.95 -2.03 -2.98
CA PHE A 139 -26.69 -1.67 -3.64
C PHE A 139 -26.83 -1.65 -5.17
N GLN A 140 -27.81 -2.33 -5.77
CA GLN A 140 -28.09 -2.24 -7.22
C GLN A 140 -28.50 -0.82 -7.65
N LEU A 141 -28.96 0.02 -6.72
CA LEU A 141 -29.29 1.42 -7.00
C LEU A 141 -28.04 2.27 -7.30
N PHE A 142 -26.89 1.88 -6.74
CA PHE A 142 -25.63 2.61 -6.83
C PHE A 142 -24.59 1.89 -7.69
N PHE A 143 -24.58 0.56 -7.67
CA PHE A 143 -23.63 -0.30 -8.37
C PHE A 143 -24.30 -0.98 -9.55
N GLY A 144 -23.57 -1.14 -10.66
CA GLY A 144 -24.17 -1.63 -11.91
C GLY A 144 -24.56 -3.10 -11.84
N GLN A 145 -23.72 -3.91 -11.19
CA GLN A 145 -23.98 -5.33 -11.03
C GLN A 145 -23.66 -5.79 -9.62
N VAL A 146 -24.64 -6.43 -8.97
CA VAL A 146 -24.42 -7.12 -7.70
C VAL A 146 -24.39 -8.62 -8.00
N VAL A 147 -23.22 -9.25 -7.85
CA VAL A 147 -22.99 -10.65 -8.18
C VAL A 147 -23.05 -11.49 -6.91
N GLN A 148 -23.90 -12.51 -6.91
CA GLN A 148 -23.99 -13.46 -5.83
C GLN A 148 -23.09 -14.68 -6.09
N VAL A 149 -22.44 -15.17 -5.04
CA VAL A 149 -21.56 -16.34 -5.08
C VAL A 149 -21.96 -17.32 -3.99
N GLU A 150 -22.00 -18.61 -4.34
CA GLU A 150 -22.57 -19.65 -3.49
C GLU A 150 -21.93 -19.75 -2.10
N ASP A 151 -20.58 -19.73 -2.03
CA ASP A 151 -19.80 -19.96 -0.80
C ASP A 151 -18.55 -19.09 -0.73
N SER A 152 -18.01 -18.94 0.48
CA SER A 152 -16.73 -18.25 0.76
C SER A 152 -15.57 -18.75 -0.11
N LEU A 153 -15.51 -20.04 -0.39
CA LEU A 153 -14.53 -20.64 -1.28
C LEU A 153 -14.75 -20.25 -2.75
N GLY A 154 -16.02 -20.13 -3.16
CA GLY A 154 -16.40 -19.62 -4.47
C GLY A 154 -15.96 -18.16 -4.65
N LEU A 155 -16.11 -17.35 -3.60
CA LEU A 155 -15.71 -15.94 -3.61
C LEU A 155 -14.20 -15.78 -3.80
N ASN A 156 -13.40 -16.63 -3.14
CA ASN A 156 -11.95 -16.59 -3.29
C ASN A 156 -11.51 -16.98 -4.71
N ARG A 157 -12.18 -17.96 -5.33
CA ARG A 157 -11.92 -18.33 -6.74
C ARG A 157 -12.35 -17.22 -7.69
N TYR A 158 -13.46 -16.55 -7.41
CA TYR A 158 -13.94 -15.42 -8.20
C TYR A 158 -12.87 -14.32 -8.29
N PHE A 159 -12.24 -13.95 -7.17
CA PHE A 159 -11.17 -12.96 -7.19
C PHE A 159 -9.90 -13.41 -7.90
N GLN A 160 -9.55 -14.69 -7.79
CA GLN A 160 -8.36 -15.23 -8.46
C GLN A 160 -8.55 -15.32 -9.98
N GLN A 161 -9.76 -15.62 -10.45
CA GLN A 161 -10.05 -15.79 -11.87
C GLN A 161 -10.45 -14.49 -12.56
N ASN A 162 -11.12 -13.57 -11.85
CA ASN A 162 -11.64 -12.32 -12.38
C ASN A 162 -10.95 -11.08 -11.79
N ALA A 163 -9.65 -11.16 -11.50
CA ALA A 163 -8.86 -10.08 -10.89
C ALA A 163 -8.85 -8.75 -11.70
N THR A 164 -9.28 -8.78 -12.96
CA THR A 164 -9.38 -7.62 -13.85
C THR A 164 -10.77 -7.01 -13.92
N ASN A 165 -11.80 -7.64 -13.32
CA ASN A 165 -13.13 -7.06 -13.28
C ASN A 165 -13.14 -5.87 -12.32
N MET A 166 -13.92 -4.84 -12.66
CA MET A 166 -14.15 -3.66 -11.83
C MET A 166 -14.98 -3.99 -10.58
N THR A 167 -14.48 -4.91 -9.74
CA THR A 167 -15.11 -5.27 -8.48
C THR A 167 -14.72 -4.22 -7.45
N PHE A 168 -15.69 -3.47 -6.94
CA PHE A 168 -15.43 -2.44 -5.93
C PHE A 168 -15.06 -3.06 -4.58
N ALA A 169 -15.83 -4.06 -4.16
CA ALA A 169 -15.62 -4.77 -2.91
C ALA A 169 -16.34 -6.12 -2.96
N ALA A 170 -15.85 -7.07 -2.18
CA ALA A 170 -16.66 -8.22 -1.81
C ALA A 170 -17.07 -8.22 -0.35
N ILE A 171 -18.30 -8.66 -0.12
CA ILE A 171 -18.88 -8.80 1.20
C ILE A 171 -19.05 -10.30 1.48
N GLN A 172 -18.20 -10.81 2.36
CA GLN A 172 -18.32 -12.17 2.85
C GLN A 172 -19.14 -12.18 4.13
N PHE A 173 -20.33 -12.75 4.05
CA PHE A 173 -21.11 -13.12 5.22
C PHE A 173 -20.70 -14.51 5.71
N ASP A 174 -21.12 -14.85 6.93
CA ASP A 174 -20.91 -16.19 7.47
C ASP A 174 -21.64 -17.25 6.61
N ASP A 175 -20.95 -18.35 6.29
CA ASP A 175 -21.49 -19.44 5.47
C ASP A 175 -22.69 -20.14 6.15
N SER A 176 -22.85 -19.97 7.47
CA SER A 176 -24.04 -20.43 8.22
C SER A 176 -25.36 -19.81 7.77
N PHE A 177 -25.34 -18.74 6.97
CA PHE A 177 -26.53 -18.10 6.41
C PHE A 177 -27.00 -18.70 5.08
N LYS A 178 -26.31 -19.72 4.56
CA LYS A 178 -26.72 -20.45 3.36
C LYS A 178 -28.06 -21.15 3.60
N GLY A 179 -29.14 -20.58 3.06
CA GLY A 179 -30.52 -21.08 3.22
C GLY A 179 -31.34 -20.46 4.36
N ALA A 180 -30.84 -19.43 5.04
CA ALA A 180 -31.66 -18.69 6.00
C ALA A 180 -32.74 -17.87 5.26
N GLU A 181 -34.01 -18.07 5.64
CA GLU A 181 -35.15 -17.32 5.06
C GLU A 181 -35.46 -16.03 5.84
N ASP A 182 -35.06 -15.95 7.11
CA ASP A 182 -35.32 -14.79 7.97
C ASP A 182 -34.08 -14.36 8.77
N LEU A 183 -33.79 -13.06 8.74
CA LEU A 183 -32.63 -12.45 9.41
C LEU A 183 -32.75 -12.46 10.93
N LYS A 184 -33.96 -12.69 11.47
CA LYS A 184 -34.23 -12.77 12.90
C LYS A 184 -33.62 -14.01 13.58
N VAL A 185 -33.26 -15.02 12.81
CA VAL A 185 -32.62 -16.25 13.30
C VAL A 185 -31.13 -16.04 13.60
N ILE A 186 -30.55 -14.94 13.10
CA ILE A 186 -29.12 -14.65 13.20
C ILE A 186 -28.80 -14.03 14.56
N LYS A 187 -28.30 -14.85 15.49
CA LYS A 187 -27.85 -14.38 16.82
C LYS A 187 -26.50 -13.66 16.77
N HIS A 188 -25.63 -14.06 15.84
CA HIS A 188 -24.28 -13.51 15.69
C HIS A 188 -24.04 -13.15 14.22
N PHE A 189 -24.15 -11.86 13.91
CA PHE A 189 -23.90 -11.34 12.57
C PHE A 189 -22.41 -11.08 12.39
N ARG A 190 -21.77 -11.84 11.49
CA ARG A 190 -20.36 -11.69 11.13
C ARG A 190 -20.26 -11.36 9.65
N VAL A 191 -19.56 -10.28 9.35
CA VAL A 191 -19.32 -9.80 7.99
C VAL A 191 -17.85 -9.42 7.86
N SER A 192 -17.25 -9.79 6.74
CA SER A 192 -15.93 -9.37 6.33
C SER A 192 -16.02 -8.67 4.98
N ILE A 193 -15.35 -7.53 4.86
CA ILE A 193 -15.16 -6.86 3.57
C ILE A 193 -13.78 -7.27 3.06
N ARG A 194 -13.71 -7.64 1.78
CA ARG A 194 -12.47 -8.00 1.07
C ARG A 194 -12.29 -7.10 -0.13
#